data_AF-A0A7C7L230-F1
#
_entry.id   AF-A0A7C7L230-F1
#
_cell.length_a   1.000
_cell.length_b   1.000
_cell.length_c   1.000
_cell.angle_alpha   90.00
_cell.angle_beta   90.00
_cell.angle_gamma   90.00
#
_symmetry.space_group_name_H-M   'P 1'
#
loop_
_entity.id
_entity.type
_entity.pdbx_description
1 polymer ?
#
loop_
_entity_poly.entity_id
_entity_poly.type
_entity_poly.pdbx_seq_one_letter_code
_entity_poly.pdbx_strand_id
1 'polypeptide(L)'
;MAGDENNGKPIARRALKILFLGTAAAEGIPSPFCECSTCTHARKARGRNVRMRTATLVNDDLLFDCGPDLIAATQRFDVRLSRLETLLVTHAHSDHLLPSNLIWRGPGFCPTPITPLRIFGPGPVARALRRDPHWPTLAEKGAVSLETVRAGQRWRSGRYQITALPANHDGKRAALLYIVSDGTHKLFYPLTAVYHTRQISPFRYAPSGKVSATG
;
A
#
# COMPACT_ATOMS: atom_id res chain seq x y z
N MET A 1 -13.30 0.97 -52.19
CA MET A 1 -13.31 0.01 -51.07
C MET A 1 -11.88 -0.39 -50.80
N ALA A 2 -11.28 0.12 -49.73
CA ALA A 2 -9.98 -0.34 -49.24
C ALA A 2 -10.22 -0.82 -47.81
N GLY A 3 -10.02 -2.12 -47.60
CA GLY A 3 -10.29 -2.80 -46.33
C GLY A 3 -9.27 -2.40 -45.27
N ASP A 4 -9.80 -2.14 -44.08
CA ASP A 4 -9.08 -1.93 -42.84
C ASP A 4 -8.52 -3.28 -42.34
N GLU A 5 -7.26 -3.56 -42.65
CA GLU A 5 -6.53 -4.71 -42.12
C GLU A 5 -6.01 -4.40 -40.71
N ASN A 6 -6.95 -4.38 -39.76
CA ASN A 6 -6.62 -4.31 -38.34
C ASN A 6 -6.10 -5.67 -37.87
N ASN A 7 -4.81 -5.89 -38.11
CA ASN A 7 -4.07 -7.11 -37.80
C ASN A 7 -4.14 -7.40 -36.29
N GLY A 8 -4.87 -8.46 -35.92
CA GLY A 8 -5.21 -8.88 -34.56
C GLY A 8 -4.02 -9.32 -33.70
N LYS A 9 -3.07 -8.42 -33.44
CA LYS A 9 -2.08 -8.60 -32.38
C LYS A 9 -2.83 -8.63 -31.05
N PRO A 10 -2.75 -9.72 -30.25
CA PRO A 10 -3.39 -9.73 -28.94
C PRO A 10 -2.80 -8.58 -28.14
N ILE A 11 -3.66 -7.66 -27.70
CA ILE A 11 -3.29 -6.57 -26.80
C ILE A 11 -2.68 -7.26 -25.57
N ALA A 12 -1.37 -7.17 -25.42
CA ALA A 12 -0.66 -7.85 -24.35
C ALA A 12 -1.28 -7.42 -23.02
N ARG A 13 -2.01 -8.33 -22.37
CA ARG A 13 -2.63 -8.05 -21.07
C ARG A 13 -1.52 -7.68 -20.12
N ARG A 14 -1.52 -6.44 -19.64
CA ARG A 14 -0.50 -5.93 -18.74
C ARG A 14 -0.60 -6.71 -17.43
N ALA A 15 0.39 -7.55 -17.15
CA ALA A 15 0.39 -8.41 -15.96
C ALA A 15 0.46 -7.56 -14.66
N LEU A 16 -0.27 -7.97 -13.63
CA LEU A 16 -0.14 -7.42 -12.28
C LEU A 16 1.14 -7.93 -11.63
N LYS A 17 2.05 -7.04 -11.22
CA LYS A 17 3.24 -7.39 -10.44
C LYS A 17 2.99 -7.07 -8.96
N ILE A 18 3.26 -8.02 -8.08
CA ILE A 18 3.20 -7.82 -6.63
C ILE A 18 4.55 -8.23 -6.05
N LEU A 19 5.16 -7.33 -5.29
CA LEU A 19 6.41 -7.56 -4.57
C LEU A 19 6.20 -7.31 -3.08
N PHE A 20 6.41 -8.35 -2.28
CA PHE A 20 6.42 -8.25 -0.82
C PHE A 20 7.80 -7.79 -0.36
N LEU A 21 7.90 -6.51 0.00
CA LEU A 21 9.11 -5.90 0.54
C LEU A 21 9.43 -6.41 1.96
N GLY A 22 8.39 -6.81 2.69
CA GLY A 22 8.51 -7.51 3.95
C GLY A 22 7.22 -8.25 4.27
N THR A 23 7.31 -9.22 5.16
CA THR A 23 6.18 -10.12 5.49
C THR A 23 6.13 -10.48 6.97
N ALA A 24 7.04 -9.97 7.80
CA ALA A 24 7.02 -10.21 9.24
C ALA A 24 6.01 -9.28 9.94
N ALA A 25 5.65 -9.67 11.17
CA ALA A 25 4.99 -8.80 12.14
C ALA A 25 5.93 -7.68 12.61
N ALA A 26 5.46 -6.84 13.54
CA ALA A 26 6.09 -5.59 13.97
C ALA A 26 7.57 -5.73 14.36
N GLU A 27 7.94 -6.87 14.93
CA GLU A 27 9.27 -7.16 15.46
C GLU A 27 10.27 -7.67 14.42
N GLY A 28 9.83 -7.98 13.20
CA GLY A 28 10.68 -8.65 12.20
C GLY A 28 10.99 -10.11 12.55
N ILE A 29 11.60 -10.85 11.63
CA ILE A 29 12.14 -12.19 11.93
C ILE A 29 13.56 -12.30 11.38
N PRO A 30 14.57 -12.65 12.20
CA PRO A 30 14.50 -12.82 13.65
C PRO A 30 14.20 -11.50 14.38
N SER A 31 13.46 -11.59 15.48
CA SER A 31 13.26 -10.44 16.38
C SER A 31 14.54 -10.16 17.19
N PRO A 32 14.94 -8.88 17.40
CA PRO A 32 16.24 -8.50 17.96
C PRO A 32 16.56 -9.17 19.30
N PHE A 33 15.58 -9.25 20.20
CA PHE A 33 15.75 -9.75 21.57
C PHE A 33 15.19 -11.16 21.78
N CYS A 34 14.88 -11.90 20.71
CA CYS A 34 14.23 -13.21 20.78
C CYS A 34 15.20 -14.35 20.41
N GLU A 35 15.24 -15.40 21.24
CA GLU A 35 16.02 -16.63 21.00
C GLU A 35 15.15 -17.88 20.74
N CYS A 36 13.85 -17.71 20.48
CA CYS A 36 12.97 -18.84 20.19
C CYS A 36 13.45 -19.65 18.98
N SER A 37 12.96 -20.88 18.83
CA SER A 37 13.36 -21.79 17.75
C SER A 37 13.24 -21.17 16.35
N THR A 38 12.18 -20.39 16.09
CA THR A 38 11.98 -19.66 14.82
C THR A 38 13.06 -18.61 14.57
N CYS A 39 13.35 -17.75 15.55
CA CYS A 39 14.36 -16.70 15.40
C CYS A 39 15.77 -17.29 15.32
N THR A 40 16.05 -18.32 16.12
CA THR A 40 17.33 -19.06 16.08
C THR A 40 17.52 -19.74 14.72
N HIS A 41 16.48 -20.36 14.17
CA HIS A 41 16.52 -20.93 12.82
C HIS A 41 16.76 -19.84 11.76
N ALA A 42 16.04 -18.71 11.81
CA ALA A 42 16.19 -17.62 10.86
C ALA A 42 17.61 -17.03 10.85
N ARG A 43 18.25 -16.89 12.02
CA ARG A 43 19.66 -16.46 12.14
C ARG A 43 20.62 -17.44 11.46
N LYS A 44 20.42 -18.74 11.63
CA LYS A 44 21.26 -19.80 11.04
C LYS A 44 21.05 -19.91 9.53
N ALA A 45 19.80 -20.00 9.09
CA ALA A 45 19.45 -20.27 7.70
C ALA A 45 19.55 -19.04 6.78
N ARG A 46 19.46 -17.81 7.34
CA ARG A 46 19.57 -16.53 6.62
C ARG A 46 18.63 -16.47 5.39
N GLY A 47 18.98 -15.64 4.39
CA GLY A 47 18.26 -15.53 3.13
C GLY A 47 16.79 -15.18 3.31
N ARG A 48 15.89 -15.99 2.76
CA ARG A 48 14.43 -15.79 2.85
C ARG A 48 13.86 -15.88 4.27
N ASN A 49 14.61 -16.46 5.21
CA ASN A 49 14.18 -16.60 6.60
C ASN A 49 14.37 -15.31 7.40
N VAL A 50 15.17 -14.36 6.90
CA VAL A 50 15.24 -13.00 7.42
C VAL A 50 14.15 -12.16 6.76
N ARG A 51 13.13 -11.81 7.53
CA ARG A 51 11.91 -11.13 7.09
C ARG A 51 11.82 -9.75 7.72
N MET A 52 11.78 -8.75 6.85
CA MET A 52 11.48 -7.36 7.19
C MET A 52 10.00 -7.20 7.55
N ARG A 53 9.67 -6.13 8.29
CA ARG A 53 8.29 -5.72 8.59
C ARG A 53 7.52 -5.50 7.30
N THR A 54 6.24 -5.79 7.39
CA THR A 54 5.32 -5.81 6.26
C THR A 54 5.32 -4.51 5.43
N ALA A 55 5.47 -4.66 4.12
CA ALA A 55 5.26 -3.63 3.12
C ALA A 55 5.09 -4.33 1.76
N THR A 56 4.23 -3.80 0.89
CA THR A 56 3.94 -4.43 -0.41
C THR A 56 3.93 -3.40 -1.52
N LEU A 57 4.75 -3.60 -2.55
CA LEU A 57 4.74 -2.80 -3.77
C LEU A 57 3.93 -3.53 -4.85
N VAL A 58 2.95 -2.84 -5.41
CA VAL A 58 2.19 -3.29 -6.57
C VAL A 58 2.65 -2.49 -7.78
N ASN A 59 3.03 -3.21 -8.83
CA ASN A 59 3.71 -2.69 -10.00
C ASN A 59 4.97 -1.90 -9.58
N ASP A 60 4.96 -0.59 -9.80
CA ASP A 60 6.02 0.35 -9.40
C ASP A 60 5.45 1.69 -8.90
N ASP A 61 4.11 1.80 -8.80
CA ASP A 61 3.38 3.04 -8.60
C ASP A 61 2.43 3.01 -7.38
N LEU A 62 2.23 1.86 -6.73
CA LEU A 62 1.40 1.69 -5.54
C LEU A 62 2.15 0.95 -4.43
N LEU A 63 2.34 1.61 -3.28
CA LEU A 63 2.94 1.04 -2.08
C LEU A 63 1.89 0.91 -0.97
N PHE A 64 1.88 -0.23 -0.31
CA PHE A 64 1.17 -0.44 0.95
C PHE A 64 2.16 -0.41 2.11
N ASP A 65 1.90 0.48 3.05
CA ASP A 65 2.70 0.77 4.24
C ASP A 65 4.13 1.25 3.93
N CYS A 66 4.65 2.13 4.80
CA CYS A 66 5.95 2.79 4.66
C CYS A 66 6.72 2.67 5.99
N GLY A 67 6.86 1.42 6.46
CA GLY A 67 7.51 1.08 7.71
C GLY A 67 9.02 1.28 7.70
N PRO A 68 9.72 1.01 8.81
CA PRO A 68 11.11 1.41 9.00
C PRO A 68 12.10 0.61 8.15
N ASP A 69 11.67 -0.49 7.53
CA ASP A 69 12.52 -1.35 6.68
C ASP A 69 12.57 -0.90 5.22
N LEU A 70 11.88 0.19 4.86
CA LEU A 70 11.73 0.59 3.46
C LEU A 70 13.08 0.66 2.73
N ILE A 71 14.09 1.30 3.32
CA ILE A 71 15.42 1.45 2.71
C ILE A 71 16.09 0.10 2.51
N ALA A 72 16.12 -0.74 3.55
CA ALA A 72 16.73 -2.06 3.47
C ALA A 72 16.00 -2.95 2.45
N ALA A 73 14.68 -2.86 2.38
CA ALA A 73 13.87 -3.62 1.44
C ALA A 73 14.10 -3.18 0.00
N THR A 74 14.16 -1.87 -0.27
CA THR A 74 14.41 -1.37 -1.63
C THR A 74 15.81 -1.71 -2.11
N GLN A 75 16.80 -1.68 -1.23
CA GLN A 75 18.16 -2.14 -1.54
C GLN A 75 18.22 -3.65 -1.81
N ARG A 76 17.56 -4.46 -0.97
CA ARG A 76 17.54 -5.93 -1.11
C ARG A 76 16.90 -6.40 -2.40
N PHE A 77 15.82 -5.73 -2.84
CA PHE A 77 15.02 -6.16 -3.98
C PHE A 77 15.24 -5.33 -5.26
N ASP A 78 16.24 -4.44 -5.27
CA ASP A 78 16.52 -3.49 -6.38
C ASP A 78 15.26 -2.73 -6.84
N VAL A 79 14.59 -2.10 -5.88
CA VAL A 79 13.34 -1.37 -6.11
C VAL A 79 13.57 0.12 -6.18
N ARG A 80 13.07 0.73 -7.26
CA ARG A 80 13.08 2.18 -7.45
C ARG A 80 11.72 2.76 -7.10
N LEU A 81 11.67 3.62 -6.07
CA LEU A 81 10.44 4.31 -5.65
C LEU A 81 10.25 5.68 -6.31
N SER A 82 11.06 6.03 -7.31
CA SER A 82 10.95 7.30 -8.04
C SER A 82 9.63 7.42 -8.82
N ARG A 83 9.05 6.28 -9.22
CA ARG A 83 7.76 6.17 -9.92
C ARG A 83 6.55 6.01 -8.99
N LEU A 84 6.78 5.98 -7.67
CA LEU A 84 5.72 5.79 -6.70
C LEU A 84 4.75 6.98 -6.75
N GLU A 85 3.49 6.72 -7.06
CA GLU A 85 2.43 7.73 -7.19
C GLU A 85 1.43 7.65 -6.03
N THR A 86 1.20 6.44 -5.49
CA THR A 86 0.22 6.18 -4.43
C THR A 86 0.84 5.42 -3.27
N LEU A 87 0.69 5.96 -2.06
CA LEU A 87 1.00 5.27 -0.81
C LEU A 87 -0.30 5.09 0.00
N LEU A 88 -0.67 3.84 0.27
CA LEU A 88 -1.78 3.48 1.15
C LEU A 88 -1.20 2.99 2.48
N VAL A 89 -1.52 3.70 3.57
CA VAL A 89 -1.06 3.33 4.91
C VAL A 89 -2.23 2.78 5.71
N THR A 90 -2.12 1.52 6.13
CA THR A 90 -3.20 0.80 6.82
C THR A 90 -3.54 1.43 8.17
N HIS A 91 -2.51 1.78 8.96
CA HIS A 91 -2.63 2.43 10.26
C HIS A 91 -1.29 3.03 10.72
N ALA A 92 -1.30 3.73 11.85
CA ALA A 92 -0.19 4.56 12.30
C ALA A 92 0.80 3.88 13.27
N HIS A 93 0.82 2.55 13.35
CA HIS A 93 1.85 1.89 14.15
C HIS A 93 3.22 2.01 13.47
N SER A 94 4.28 2.02 14.27
CA SER A 94 5.64 2.32 13.83
C SER A 94 6.20 1.30 12.84
N ASP A 95 5.71 0.07 12.85
CA ASP A 95 6.05 -0.98 11.90
C ASP A 95 5.41 -0.80 10.51
N HIS A 96 4.32 -0.02 10.42
CA HIS A 96 3.63 0.30 9.16
C HIS A 96 3.92 1.71 8.65
N LEU A 97 4.32 2.63 9.53
CA LEU A 97 4.59 4.01 9.19
C LEU A 97 5.79 4.55 9.97
N LEU A 98 6.86 4.85 9.25
CA LEU A 98 7.93 5.72 9.70
C LEU A 98 7.91 7.00 8.83
N PRO A 99 7.33 8.12 9.31
CA PRO A 99 7.21 9.36 8.52
C PRO A 99 8.53 9.86 7.93
N SER A 100 9.62 9.74 8.68
CA SER A 100 10.95 10.19 8.27
C SER A 100 11.49 9.46 7.02
N ASN A 101 10.96 8.29 6.65
CA ASN A 101 11.35 7.66 5.38
C ASN A 101 10.97 8.48 4.14
N LEU A 102 10.02 9.40 4.24
CA LEU A 102 9.59 10.21 3.11
C LEU A 102 10.55 11.36 2.80
N ILE A 103 11.40 11.76 3.76
CA ILE A 103 12.34 12.89 3.58
C ILE A 103 13.34 12.63 2.46
N TRP A 104 13.65 11.37 2.17
CA TRP A 104 14.59 10.96 1.12
C TRP A 104 14.11 11.33 -0.29
N ARG A 105 12.82 11.70 -0.45
CA ARG A 105 12.28 12.24 -1.70
C ARG A 105 12.58 13.74 -1.87
N GLY A 106 12.83 14.45 -0.78
CA GLY A 106 12.98 15.90 -0.79
C GLY A 106 14.28 16.37 -1.45
N PRO A 107 14.36 17.67 -1.80
CA PRO A 107 15.58 18.28 -2.31
C PRO A 107 16.76 18.05 -1.36
N GLY A 108 17.93 17.77 -1.93
CA GLY A 108 19.15 17.44 -1.18
C GLY A 108 19.38 15.94 -0.99
N PHE A 109 18.34 15.11 -1.10
CA PHE A 109 18.45 13.65 -1.04
C PHE A 109 18.22 12.97 -2.39
N CYS A 110 17.30 13.48 -3.20
CA CYS A 110 17.01 12.95 -4.54
C CYS A 110 17.34 14.01 -5.61
N PRO A 111 18.42 13.84 -6.40
CA PRO A 111 18.78 14.77 -7.46
C PRO A 111 18.04 14.51 -8.78
N THR A 112 17.25 13.43 -8.87
CA THR A 112 16.52 13.03 -10.08
C THR A 112 15.04 13.41 -9.98
N PRO A 113 14.34 13.58 -11.12
CA PRO A 113 12.90 13.77 -11.12
C PRO A 113 12.15 12.65 -10.37
N ILE A 114 11.14 13.05 -9.60
CA ILE A 114 10.25 12.14 -8.87
C ILE A 114 8.80 12.39 -9.27
N THR A 115 7.99 11.32 -9.27
CA THR A 115 6.54 11.45 -9.44
C THR A 115 5.91 12.07 -8.19
N PRO A 116 4.94 12.99 -8.30
CA PRO A 116 4.17 13.45 -7.16
C PRO A 116 3.52 12.29 -6.41
N LEU A 117 3.65 12.27 -5.09
CA LEU A 117 3.17 11.17 -4.24
C LEU A 117 1.89 11.58 -3.52
N ARG A 118 0.83 10.79 -3.68
CA ARG A 118 -0.39 10.91 -2.86
C ARG A 118 -0.41 9.86 -1.77
N ILE A 119 -0.53 10.30 -0.53
CA ILE A 119 -0.63 9.44 0.65
C ILE A 119 -2.07 9.39 1.13
N PHE A 120 -2.59 8.19 1.34
CA PHE A 120 -3.90 7.96 1.92
C PHE A 120 -3.79 7.08 3.15
N GLY A 121 -4.50 7.46 4.21
CA GLY A 121 -4.60 6.66 5.42
C GLY A 121 -5.70 7.17 6.36
N PRO A 122 -6.00 6.44 7.44
CA PRO A 122 -6.97 6.89 8.44
C PRO A 122 -6.43 8.11 9.20
N GLY A 123 -7.31 8.80 9.95
CA GLY A 123 -6.95 10.03 10.68
C GLY A 123 -5.67 9.95 11.54
N PRO A 124 -5.40 8.85 12.28
CA PRO A 124 -4.14 8.68 13.00
C PRO A 124 -2.89 8.76 12.12
N VAL A 125 -2.94 8.22 10.88
CA VAL A 125 -1.81 8.31 9.93
C VAL A 125 -1.56 9.77 9.56
N ALA A 126 -2.63 10.50 9.22
CA ALA A 126 -2.49 11.90 8.86
C ALA A 126 -1.94 12.75 10.00
N ARG A 127 -2.33 12.46 11.25
CA ARG A 127 -1.76 13.11 12.44
C ARG A 127 -0.29 12.75 12.64
N ALA A 128 0.10 11.49 12.44
CA ALA A 128 1.50 11.06 12.56
C ALA A 128 2.39 11.78 11.53
N LEU A 129 1.96 11.84 10.26
CA LEU A 129 2.67 12.55 9.20
C LEU A 129 2.78 14.05 9.48
N ARG A 130 1.68 14.72 9.86
CA ARG A 130 1.69 16.17 10.14
C ARG A 130 2.50 16.57 11.38
N ARG A 131 2.77 15.63 12.29
CA ARG A 131 3.62 15.84 13.47
C ARG A 131 5.11 15.68 13.16
N ASP A 132 5.46 15.05 12.04
CA ASP A 132 6.84 14.95 11.63
C ASP A 132 7.39 16.36 11.30
N PRO A 133 8.53 16.77 11.87
CA PRO A 133 9.06 18.11 11.68
C PRO A 133 9.41 18.42 10.22
N HIS A 134 9.61 17.41 9.38
CA HIS A 134 9.92 17.57 7.96
C HIS A 134 8.66 17.70 7.08
N TRP A 135 7.45 17.49 7.62
CA TRP A 135 6.21 17.51 6.84
C TRP A 135 6.00 18.78 6.01
N PRO A 136 6.21 20.02 6.52
CA PRO A 136 6.01 21.21 5.70
C PRO A 136 6.89 21.22 4.44
N THR A 137 8.18 20.91 4.60
CA THR A 137 9.13 20.84 3.49
C THR A 137 8.82 19.68 2.55
N LEU A 138 8.41 18.54 3.09
CA LEU A 138 8.04 17.37 2.29
C LEU A 138 6.79 17.64 1.44
N ALA A 139 5.77 18.25 2.02
CA ALA A 139 4.52 18.55 1.32
C ALA A 139 4.74 19.51 0.15
N GLU A 140 5.54 20.55 0.37
CA GLU A 140 5.86 21.54 -0.66
C GLU A 140 6.90 21.03 -1.66
N LYS A 141 8.09 20.67 -1.20
CA LYS A 141 9.24 20.41 -2.07
C LYS A 141 9.41 18.95 -2.47
N GLY A 142 8.85 18.02 -1.69
CA GLY A 142 8.81 16.60 -2.04
C GLY A 142 7.63 16.20 -2.92
N ALA A 143 6.80 17.18 -3.32
CA ALA A 143 5.58 16.98 -4.09
C ALA A 143 4.67 15.89 -3.48
N VAL A 144 4.44 15.98 -2.17
CA VAL A 144 3.65 15.01 -1.41
C VAL A 144 2.31 15.60 -0.98
N SER A 145 1.21 14.95 -1.33
CA SER A 145 -0.10 15.26 -0.77
C SER A 145 -0.57 14.18 0.21
N LEU A 146 -1.44 14.57 1.15
CA LEU A 146 -1.96 13.69 2.18
C LEU A 146 -3.47 13.86 2.30
N GLU A 147 -4.18 12.76 2.11
CA GLU A 147 -5.63 12.68 2.24
C GLU A 147 -6.02 11.70 3.34
N THR A 148 -6.87 12.16 4.25
CA THR A 148 -7.48 11.27 5.25
C THR A 148 -8.64 10.53 4.62
N VAL A 149 -8.64 9.20 4.71
CA VAL A 149 -9.72 8.35 4.19
C VAL A 149 -10.43 7.62 5.33
N ARG A 150 -11.71 7.30 5.12
CA ARG A 150 -12.56 6.58 6.08
C ARG A 150 -13.05 5.25 5.50
N ALA A 151 -13.39 4.32 6.38
CA ALA A 151 -14.02 3.07 5.97
C ALA A 151 -15.30 3.32 5.14
N GLY A 152 -15.49 2.55 4.07
CA GLY A 152 -16.57 2.70 3.11
C GLY A 152 -16.29 3.70 1.97
N GLN A 153 -15.25 4.53 2.10
CA GLN A 153 -14.89 5.48 1.04
C GLN A 153 -14.28 4.77 -0.17
N ARG A 154 -14.62 5.27 -1.36
CA ARG A 154 -14.11 4.80 -2.64
C ARG A 154 -13.63 5.99 -3.47
N TRP A 155 -12.42 5.90 -4.02
CA TRP A 155 -11.77 6.98 -4.78
C TRP A 155 -10.85 6.43 -5.86
N ARG A 156 -10.23 7.35 -6.63
CA ARG A 156 -9.21 7.02 -7.63
C ARG A 156 -7.88 7.64 -7.26
N SER A 157 -6.80 6.90 -7.48
CA SER A 157 -5.42 7.37 -7.38
C SER A 157 -4.62 6.70 -8.49
N GLY A 158 -4.13 7.49 -9.44
CA GLY A 158 -3.46 7.02 -10.65
C GLY A 158 -4.40 6.14 -11.45
N ARG A 159 -3.94 4.95 -11.81
CA ARG A 159 -4.76 3.94 -12.50
C ARG A 159 -5.74 3.19 -11.59
N TYR A 160 -5.62 3.32 -10.28
CA TYR A 160 -6.33 2.46 -9.35
C TYR A 160 -7.65 3.06 -8.89
N GLN A 161 -8.70 2.24 -8.90
CA GLN A 161 -9.89 2.44 -8.09
C GLN A 161 -9.67 1.76 -6.73
N ILE A 162 -9.76 2.53 -5.66
CA ILE A 162 -9.44 2.09 -4.30
C ILE A 162 -10.70 2.19 -3.44
N THR A 163 -10.94 1.20 -2.59
CA THR A 163 -12.01 1.18 -1.59
C THR A 163 -11.41 0.85 -0.23
N ALA A 164 -11.66 1.69 0.78
CA ALA A 164 -11.26 1.44 2.15
C ALA A 164 -12.34 0.64 2.88
N LEU A 165 -11.93 -0.41 3.58
CA LEU A 165 -12.80 -1.24 4.42
C LEU A 165 -12.40 -1.09 5.90
N PRO A 166 -13.35 -1.26 6.83
CA PRO A 166 -13.04 -1.18 8.25
C PRO A 166 -12.15 -2.37 8.67
N ALA A 167 -11.17 -2.11 9.53
CA ALA A 167 -10.43 -3.14 10.25
C ALA A 167 -10.62 -2.94 11.76
N ASN A 168 -10.59 -4.05 12.51
CA ASN A 168 -10.39 -4.02 13.94
C ASN A 168 -8.95 -4.43 14.23
N HIS A 169 -8.20 -3.55 14.89
CA HIS A 169 -6.80 -3.76 15.26
C HIS A 169 -6.57 -3.17 16.63
N ASP A 170 -5.96 -3.95 17.54
CA ASP A 170 -5.75 -3.55 18.94
C ASP A 170 -7.04 -3.08 19.64
N GLY A 171 -8.17 -3.75 19.34
CA GLY A 171 -9.50 -3.39 19.85
C GLY A 171 -10.05 -2.05 19.35
N LYS A 172 -9.38 -1.39 18.41
CA LYS A 172 -9.74 -0.07 17.87
C LYS A 172 -10.06 -0.18 16.37
N ARG A 173 -11.00 0.65 15.90
CA ARG A 173 -11.33 0.80 14.46
C ARG A 173 -10.47 1.86 13.77
N ALA A 174 -9.21 1.95 14.15
CA ALA A 174 -8.27 2.96 13.67
C ALA A 174 -7.50 2.54 12.41
N ALA A 175 -7.63 1.26 12.01
CA ALA A 175 -6.98 0.68 10.86
C ALA A 175 -7.96 0.51 9.68
N LEU A 176 -7.40 0.48 8.46
CA LEU A 176 -8.14 0.26 7.22
C LEU A 176 -7.53 -0.89 6.43
N LEU A 177 -8.40 -1.60 5.72
CA LEU A 177 -8.04 -2.55 4.67
C LEU A 177 -8.37 -1.93 3.32
N TYR A 178 -7.79 -2.45 2.25
CA TYR A 178 -7.99 -1.88 0.92
C TYR A 178 -8.37 -2.92 -0.11
N ILE A 179 -9.38 -2.60 -0.92
CA ILE A 179 -9.59 -3.24 -2.22
C ILE A 179 -9.06 -2.28 -3.28
N VAL A 180 -8.22 -2.78 -4.17
CA VAL A 180 -7.59 -2.03 -5.26
C VAL A 180 -7.89 -2.70 -6.58
N SER A 181 -8.28 -1.92 -7.58
CA SER A 181 -8.64 -2.41 -8.91
C SER A 181 -7.99 -1.52 -9.98
N ASP A 182 -7.26 -2.10 -10.93
CA ASP A 182 -6.72 -1.38 -12.11
C ASP A 182 -7.68 -1.41 -13.32
N GLY A 183 -8.83 -2.06 -13.17
CA GLY A 183 -9.85 -2.28 -14.20
C GLY A 183 -9.80 -3.67 -14.83
N THR A 184 -8.65 -4.34 -14.74
CA THR A 184 -8.45 -5.73 -15.20
C THR A 184 -8.30 -6.70 -14.02
N HIS A 185 -7.53 -6.31 -13.01
CA HIS A 185 -7.24 -7.06 -11.81
C HIS A 185 -7.87 -6.40 -10.59
N LYS A 186 -8.18 -7.21 -9.57
CA LYS A 186 -8.61 -6.75 -8.25
C LYS A 186 -7.75 -7.42 -7.18
N LEU A 187 -7.16 -6.61 -6.31
CA LEU A 187 -6.39 -7.02 -5.15
C LEU A 187 -7.18 -6.64 -3.89
N PHE A 188 -7.34 -7.59 -2.98
CA PHE A 188 -7.76 -7.30 -1.62
C PHE A 188 -6.52 -7.38 -0.70
N TYR A 189 -6.27 -6.33 0.09
CA TYR A 189 -5.16 -6.21 1.03
C TYR A 189 -5.69 -6.21 2.47
N PRO A 190 -5.82 -7.41 3.11
CA PRO A 190 -6.45 -7.57 4.42
C PRO A 190 -5.47 -7.53 5.60
N LEU A 191 -4.31 -6.91 5.42
CA LEU A 191 -3.26 -6.88 6.46
C LEU A 191 -3.77 -6.19 7.74
N THR A 192 -3.28 -6.61 8.91
CA THR A 192 -3.63 -6.09 10.25
C THR A 192 -5.07 -6.34 10.72
N ALA A 193 -5.87 -7.10 9.96
CA ALA A 193 -7.25 -7.40 10.34
C ALA A 193 -7.33 -8.51 11.41
N VAL A 194 -7.94 -8.20 12.56
CA VAL A 194 -8.57 -9.21 13.43
C VAL A 194 -10.07 -9.20 13.14
N TYR A 195 -10.58 -10.22 12.46
CA TYR A 195 -12.01 -10.35 12.22
C TYR A 195 -12.68 -11.15 13.33
N HIS A 196 -13.74 -10.60 13.91
CA HIS A 196 -14.81 -11.42 14.48
C HIS A 196 -15.84 -11.70 13.40
N THR A 197 -16.26 -12.97 13.28
CA THR A 197 -17.07 -13.60 12.22
C THR A 197 -18.38 -12.91 11.82
N ARG A 198 -18.80 -11.83 12.49
CA ARG A 198 -20.01 -11.06 12.15
C ARG A 198 -19.77 -9.75 11.37
N GLN A 199 -18.53 -9.38 11.06
CA GLN A 199 -18.22 -8.08 10.44
C GLN A 199 -18.07 -8.10 8.90
N ILE A 200 -18.11 -9.28 8.27
CA ILE A 200 -18.01 -9.41 6.80
C ILE A 200 -19.33 -10.01 6.26
N SER A 201 -20.42 -9.25 6.27
CA SER A 201 -21.65 -9.56 5.50
C SER A 201 -22.59 -8.35 5.44
N PRO A 202 -23.09 -7.96 4.25
CA PRO A 202 -22.33 -7.61 3.06
C PRO A 202 -22.48 -6.10 2.77
N PHE A 203 -21.44 -5.48 2.25
CA PHE A 203 -21.61 -4.30 1.40
C PHE A 203 -22.55 -4.72 0.24
N ARG A 204 -23.82 -4.31 0.31
CA ARG A 204 -24.79 -4.57 -0.77
C ARG A 204 -24.27 -3.87 -2.03
N TYR A 205 -23.83 -4.67 -2.98
CA TYR A 205 -23.65 -4.25 -4.36
C TYR A 205 -25.04 -3.84 -4.88
N ALA A 206 -25.29 -2.55 -5.10
CA ALA A 206 -26.50 -2.10 -5.76
C ALA A 206 -26.30 -2.26 -7.29
N PRO A 207 -27.02 -3.17 -7.97
CA PRO A 207 -26.98 -3.22 -9.42
C PRO A 207 -27.69 -1.97 -9.96
N SER A 208 -27.03 -1.28 -10.88
CA SER A 208 -27.62 -0.22 -11.68
C SER A 208 -28.81 -0.74 -12.51
N GLY A 209 -29.93 -0.02 -12.44
CA GLY A 209 -30.94 0.04 -13.51
C GLY A 209 -31.92 -1.13 -13.58
N LYS A 210 -33.16 -0.90 -13.14
CA LYS A 210 -34.31 -1.63 -13.66
C LYS A 210 -34.56 -1.16 -15.10
N VAL A 211 -34.42 -2.06 -16.07
CA VAL A 211 -35.04 -1.88 -17.38
C VAL A 211 -36.51 -2.21 -17.20
N SER A 212 -37.38 -1.24 -17.50
CA SER A 212 -38.82 -1.44 -17.60
C SER A 212 -39.12 -2.29 -18.84
N ALA A 213 -39.83 -3.40 -18.65
CA ALA A 213 -40.57 -4.04 -19.74
C ALA A 213 -42.05 -3.84 -19.44
N THR A 214 -42.64 -2.87 -20.14
CA THR A 214 -44.07 -2.84 -20.45
C THR A 214 -44.38 -4.01 -21.38
N GLY A 215 -45.42 -4.77 -21.06
CA GLY A 215 -45.98 -5.85 -21.86
C GLY A 215 -47.12 -6.49 -21.10
#